data_AF-A0A1B1MLY1-F1
#
_entry.id   AF-A0A1B1MLY1-F1
#
_cell.length_a   1.000
_cell.length_b   1.000
_cell.length_c   1.000
_cell.angle_alpha   90.00
_cell.angle_beta   90.00
_cell.angle_gamma   90.00
#
_symmetry.space_group_name_H-M   'P 1'
#
loop_
_entity.id
_entity.type
_entity.pdbx_description
1 polymer ?
#
loop_
_entity_poly.entity_id
_entity_poly.type
_entity_poly.pdbx_seq_one_letter_code
_entity_poly.pdbx_strand_id
1 'polypeptide(L)'
;MIARGGQLQITVTGSACTLAGSTVSSTAFPSTPLMSQGGVGNTSTAKVTVNSNASPGPYSITTTCEGRSKTFTNAFTVIGGVRGGIGGSSSTGATPTDMAIGGGLVAAAVVGGGVFWMRRRSEKRI
;
A
#
# COMPACT_ATOMS: atom_id res chain seq x y z
N MET A 1 6.40 9.76 -0.07
CA MET A 1 6.63 11.10 -0.64
C MET A 1 6.55 11.01 -2.15
N ILE A 2 5.86 11.92 -2.83
CA ILE A 2 5.55 11.84 -4.28
C ILE A 2 5.82 13.17 -4.97
N ALA A 3 6.30 13.13 -6.22
CA ALA A 3 6.48 14.32 -7.03
C ALA A 3 5.16 14.79 -7.67
N ARG A 4 5.10 16.08 -8.01
CA ARG A 4 4.02 16.65 -8.86
C ARG A 4 3.95 15.90 -10.19
N GLY A 5 2.75 15.52 -10.63
CA GLY A 5 2.57 14.70 -11.84
C GLY A 5 2.90 13.22 -11.65
N GLY A 6 3.32 12.80 -10.45
CA GLY A 6 3.60 11.40 -10.14
C GLY A 6 2.33 10.57 -9.98
N GLN A 7 2.45 9.27 -10.27
CA GLN A 7 1.39 8.30 -10.04
C GLN A 7 1.53 7.63 -8.68
N LEU A 8 0.40 7.39 -8.04
CA LEU A 8 0.27 6.74 -6.74
C LEU A 8 -0.68 5.56 -6.87
N GLN A 9 -0.37 4.46 -6.18
CA GLN A 9 -1.32 3.38 -5.99
C GLN A 9 -1.83 3.41 -4.55
N ILE A 10 -3.13 3.66 -4.41
CA ILE A 10 -3.85 3.66 -3.15
C ILE A 10 -4.50 2.29 -2.99
N THR A 11 -4.24 1.63 -1.86
CA THR A 11 -4.86 0.36 -1.50
C THR A 11 -5.67 0.58 -0.24
N VAL A 12 -6.94 0.19 -0.29
CA VAL A 12 -7.90 0.31 0.80
C VAL A 12 -8.37 -1.08 1.17
N THR A 13 -8.23 -1.44 2.44
CA THR A 13 -8.72 -2.71 2.96
C THR A 13 -10.05 -2.46 3.68
N GLY A 14 -11.12 -3.09 3.19
CA GLY A 14 -12.45 -2.99 3.78
C GLY A 14 -13.53 -3.49 2.82
N SER A 15 -14.43 -4.35 3.33
CA SER A 15 -15.56 -4.90 2.57
C SER A 15 -16.55 -3.84 2.07
N ALA A 16 -16.68 -2.72 2.79
CA ALA A 16 -17.48 -1.59 2.32
C ALA A 16 -16.89 -0.93 1.07
N CYS A 17 -15.56 -0.97 0.90
CA CYS A 17 -14.85 -0.33 -0.21
C CYS A 17 -14.71 -1.23 -1.44
N THR A 18 -15.10 -2.51 -1.35
CA THR A 18 -15.18 -3.43 -2.50
C THR A 18 -16.48 -3.29 -3.29
N LEU A 19 -17.44 -2.54 -2.76
CA LEU A 19 -18.72 -2.26 -3.42
C LEU A 19 -18.54 -1.29 -4.60
N ALA A 20 -19.36 -1.49 -5.62
CA ALA A 20 -19.46 -0.57 -6.76
C ALA A 20 -19.89 0.82 -6.28
N GLY A 21 -19.22 1.86 -6.78
CA GLY A 21 -19.43 3.26 -6.36
C GLY A 21 -18.49 3.76 -5.26
N SER A 22 -17.58 2.90 -4.77
CA SER A 22 -16.52 3.33 -3.86
C SER A 22 -15.53 4.26 -4.59
N THR A 23 -15.17 5.38 -3.99
CA THR A 23 -14.30 6.40 -4.58
C THR A 23 -13.24 6.88 -3.61
N VAL A 24 -12.14 7.38 -4.15
CA VAL A 24 -11.07 8.03 -3.39
C VAL A 24 -10.79 9.41 -3.98
N SER A 25 -10.68 10.41 -3.11
CA SER A 25 -10.47 11.80 -3.49
C SER A 25 -9.45 12.48 -2.58
N SER A 26 -8.81 13.52 -3.07
CA SER A 26 -7.88 14.36 -2.31
C SER A 26 -7.85 15.76 -2.92
N THR A 27 -7.29 16.74 -2.20
CA THR A 27 -7.02 18.06 -2.78
C THR A 27 -5.87 18.04 -3.80
N ALA A 28 -5.07 16.98 -3.84
CA ALA A 28 -3.96 16.81 -4.80
C ALA A 28 -4.34 16.05 -6.08
N PHE A 29 -5.47 15.35 -6.13
CA PHE A 29 -5.90 14.55 -7.28
C PHE A 29 -7.43 14.43 -7.34
N PRO A 30 -8.04 14.31 -8.53
CA PRO A 30 -9.51 14.23 -8.66
C PRO A 30 -10.09 12.94 -8.06
N SER A 31 -11.39 12.95 -7.77
CA SER A 31 -12.10 11.76 -7.31
C SER A 31 -11.97 10.62 -8.32
N THR A 32 -11.43 9.49 -7.87
CA THR A 32 -11.12 8.32 -8.69
C THR A 32 -11.86 7.10 -8.13
N PRO A 33 -12.51 6.28 -8.98
CA PRO A 33 -13.18 5.08 -8.52
C PRO A 33 -12.18 4.05 -7.98
N LEU A 34 -12.56 3.40 -6.88
CA LEU A 34 -11.83 2.28 -6.30
C LEU A 34 -12.24 1.01 -7.05
N MET A 35 -11.25 0.28 -7.56
CA MET A 35 -11.46 -1.01 -8.21
C MET A 35 -11.23 -2.11 -7.19
N SER A 36 -12.27 -2.91 -6.92
CA SER A 36 -12.11 -4.10 -6.09
C SER A 36 -11.13 -5.05 -6.76
N GLN A 37 -10.06 -5.39 -6.04
CA GLN A 37 -9.13 -6.42 -6.46
C GLN A 37 -9.75 -7.74 -6.01
N GLY A 38 -10.72 -8.23 -6.78
CA GLY A 38 -11.49 -9.45 -6.47
C GLY A 38 -10.56 -10.59 -6.07
N GLY A 39 -10.58 -10.96 -4.78
CA GLY A 39 -9.62 -11.88 -4.18
C GLY A 39 -9.73 -11.94 -2.65
N VAL A 40 -8.95 -12.84 -2.05
CA VAL A 40 -8.88 -13.09 -0.60
C VAL A 40 -8.28 -11.87 0.10
N GLY A 41 -9.12 -10.94 0.57
CA GLY A 41 -8.62 -9.77 1.30
C GLY A 41 -9.56 -8.58 1.46
N ASN A 42 -10.71 -8.54 0.79
CA ASN A 42 -11.61 -7.36 0.81
C ASN A 42 -10.85 -6.06 0.50
N THR A 43 -9.94 -6.11 -0.48
CA THR A 43 -9.08 -4.99 -0.85
C THR A 43 -9.54 -4.34 -2.14
N SER A 44 -9.50 -3.01 -2.16
CA SER A 44 -9.73 -2.20 -3.35
C SER A 44 -8.52 -1.33 -3.64
N THR A 45 -8.20 -1.17 -4.92
CA THR A 45 -7.07 -0.38 -5.37
C THR A 45 -7.53 0.73 -6.31
N ALA A 46 -6.89 1.90 -6.21
CA ALA A 46 -7.04 2.98 -7.17
C ALA A 46 -5.66 3.50 -7.55
N LYS A 47 -5.42 3.66 -8.85
CA LYS A 47 -4.27 4.39 -9.36
C LYS A 47 -4.69 5.83 -9.62
N VAL A 48 -4.04 6.76 -8.94
CA VAL A 48 -4.31 8.19 -9.07
C VAL A 48 -3.06 8.93 -9.50
N THR A 49 -3.24 9.99 -10.26
CA THR A 49 -2.14 10.87 -10.67
C THR A 49 -2.23 12.17 -9.89
N VAL A 50 -1.15 12.54 -9.22
CA VAL A 50 -1.05 13.82 -8.51
C VAL A 50 -1.02 14.95 -9.52
N ASN A 51 -1.85 15.98 -9.31
CA ASN A 51 -1.88 17.15 -10.17
C ASN A 51 -0.48 17.78 -10.27
N SER A 52 -0.10 18.18 -11.49
CA SER A 52 1.17 18.89 -11.74
C SER A 52 1.26 20.24 -11.01
N ASN A 53 0.11 20.83 -10.69
CA ASN A 53 -0.04 22.09 -9.95
C ASN A 53 -0.27 21.88 -8.44
N ALA A 54 -0.14 20.66 -7.91
CA ALA A 54 -0.26 20.43 -6.48
C ALA A 54 0.85 21.17 -5.72
N SER A 55 0.46 21.91 -4.69
CA SER A 55 1.40 22.60 -3.80
C SER A 55 2.26 21.58 -3.03
N PRO A 56 3.51 21.90 -2.71
CA PRO A 56 4.31 21.06 -1.83
C PRO A 56 3.69 21.03 -0.43
N GLY A 57 3.57 19.85 0.18
CA GLY A 57 3.02 19.72 1.53
C GLY A 57 2.35 18.38 1.81
N PRO A 58 1.88 18.17 3.05
CA PRO A 58 1.08 17.01 3.42
C PRO A 58 -0.33 17.11 2.84
N TYR A 59 -0.84 15.99 2.34
CA TYR A 59 -2.18 15.85 1.77
C TYR A 59 -2.98 14.80 2.53
N SER A 60 -4.27 15.09 2.71
CA SER A 60 -5.26 14.14 3.21
C SER A 60 -5.91 13.36 2.06
N ILE A 61 -6.33 12.14 2.35
CA ILE A 61 -7.10 11.31 1.42
C ILE A 61 -8.47 11.06 2.03
N THR A 62 -9.52 11.24 1.24
CA THR A 62 -10.89 10.90 1.61
C THR A 62 -11.35 9.72 0.77
N THR A 63 -11.63 8.59 1.42
CA THR A 63 -12.24 7.42 0.79
C THR A 63 -13.72 7.41 1.11
N THR A 64 -14.57 7.31 0.09
CA THR A 64 -16.01 7.18 0.23
C THR A 64 -16.41 5.77 -0.17
N CYS A 65 -16.93 5.00 0.78
CA CYS A 65 -17.33 3.61 0.60
C CYS A 65 -18.73 3.41 1.15
N GLU A 66 -19.66 2.86 0.36
CA GLU A 66 -21.06 2.65 0.79
C GLU A 66 -21.74 3.93 1.36
N GLY A 67 -21.44 5.09 0.77
CA GLY A 67 -21.94 6.38 1.27
C GLY A 67 -21.29 6.88 2.57
N ARG A 68 -20.31 6.15 3.12
CA ARG A 68 -19.53 6.56 4.28
C ARG A 68 -18.16 7.09 3.85
N SER A 69 -17.88 8.33 4.23
CA SER A 69 -16.57 8.95 3.99
C SER A 69 -15.63 8.73 5.17
N LYS A 70 -14.39 8.34 4.88
CA LYS A 70 -13.29 8.24 5.84
C LYS A 70 -12.14 9.10 5.36
N THR A 71 -11.69 10.01 6.22
CA THR A 71 -10.59 10.92 5.91
C THR A 71 -9.34 10.50 6.67
N PHE A 72 -8.28 10.27 5.92
CA PHE A 72 -6.94 9.99 6.42
C PHE A 72 -6.10 11.26 6.29
N THR A 73 -5.82 11.91 7.41
CA THR A 73 -4.94 13.08 7.46
C THR A 73 -3.49 12.66 7.25
N ASN A 74 -2.71 13.52 6.58
CA ASN A 74 -1.28 13.31 6.30
C ASN A 74 -0.96 11.94 5.64
N ALA A 75 -1.84 11.44 4.78
CA ALA A 75 -1.68 10.14 4.15
C ALA A 75 -0.49 10.09 3.17
N PHE A 76 -0.16 11.23 2.55
CA PHE A 76 1.04 11.37 1.74
C PHE A 76 1.54 12.82 1.72
N THR A 77 2.78 13.00 1.31
CA THR A 77 3.40 14.32 1.15
C THR A 77 3.81 14.51 -0.30
N VAL A 78 3.31 15.58 -0.91
CA VAL A 78 3.77 16.04 -2.23
C VAL A 78 5.03 16.85 -2.04
N ILE A 79 6.07 16.48 -2.75
CA ILE A 79 7.31 17.23 -2.80
C ILE A 79 7.25 18.16 -4.01
N GLY A 80 7.51 19.44 -3.78
CA GLY A 80 7.70 20.42 -4.83
C GLY A 80 8.96 20.08 -5.61
N GLY A 81 8.79 19.64 -6.86
CA GLY A 81 9.92 19.33 -7.72
C GLY A 81 10.89 20.51 -7.82
N VAL A 82 12.15 20.26 -7.50
CA VAL A 82 13.27 21.00 -8.09
C VAL A 82 13.18 20.84 -9.61
N ARG A 83 13.58 21.87 -10.37
CA ARG A 83 13.54 21.93 -11.85
C ARG A 83 14.45 20.91 -12.57
N GLY A 84 14.70 19.73 -12.02
CA GLY A 84 15.60 18.75 -12.62
C GLY A 84 15.25 17.32 -12.24
N GLY A 85 14.82 16.55 -13.24
CA GLY A 85 15.25 15.16 -13.38
C GLY A 85 14.39 14.05 -12.78
N ILE A 86 13.79 13.28 -13.70
CA ILE A 86 13.76 11.81 -13.77
C ILE A 86 13.26 11.02 -12.53
N GLY A 87 12.10 10.37 -12.72
CA GLY A 87 11.90 8.96 -12.39
C GLY A 87 11.78 8.58 -10.90
N GLY A 88 10.55 8.40 -10.42
CA GLY A 88 10.32 7.81 -9.10
C GLY A 88 8.87 7.42 -8.89
N SER A 89 8.55 6.16 -9.18
CA SER A 89 7.28 5.52 -8.84
C SER A 89 7.21 5.35 -7.33
N SER A 90 6.61 6.29 -6.60
CA SER A 90 6.43 6.14 -5.15
C SER A 90 5.20 5.29 -4.87
N SER A 91 5.44 4.00 -4.59
CA SER A 91 4.44 3.07 -4.03
C SER A 91 4.14 3.43 -2.56
N THR A 92 3.54 4.59 -2.30
CA THR A 92 2.94 4.91 -1.00
C THR A 92 1.52 4.37 -0.94
N GLY A 93 1.43 3.04 -0.97
CA GLY A 93 0.26 2.26 -0.60
C GLY A 93 0.41 1.61 0.78
N ALA A 94 1.37 2.10 1.60
CA ALA A 94 1.47 1.71 3.00
C ALA A 94 0.49 2.59 3.79
N THR A 95 -0.70 2.05 4.03
CA THR A 95 -1.54 2.46 5.14
C THR A 95 -0.66 2.71 6.38
N PRO A 96 -0.69 3.89 7.02
CA PRO A 96 0.08 4.13 8.24
C PRO A 96 -0.45 3.34 9.44
N THR A 97 -1.54 2.59 9.26
CA THR A 97 -2.07 1.67 10.24
C THR A 97 -1.31 0.35 10.16
N ASP A 98 -0.45 0.13 11.15
CA ASP A 98 -0.07 -1.16 11.74
C ASP A 98 -0.40 -2.41 10.91
N MET A 99 0.65 -3.14 10.54
CA MET A 99 0.85 -4.52 11.01
C MET A 99 2.22 -5.00 10.49
N ALA A 100 3.22 -4.77 11.34
CA ALA A 100 4.42 -5.57 11.37
C ALA A 100 4.04 -7.03 11.71
N ILE A 101 3.64 -7.82 10.72
CA ILE A 101 3.59 -9.29 10.84
C ILE A 101 4.32 -9.86 9.62
N GLY A 102 5.65 -9.79 9.70
CA GLY A 102 6.56 -10.35 8.71
C GLY A 102 7.85 -10.75 9.41
N GLY A 103 7.78 -11.75 10.30
CA GLY A 103 8.97 -12.24 11.02
C GLY A 103 8.83 -13.61 11.69
N GLY A 104 7.61 -14.10 11.93
CA GLY A 104 7.43 -15.37 12.67
C GLY A 104 7.57 -16.65 11.82
N LEU A 105 7.24 -16.62 10.52
CA LEU A 105 7.13 -17.84 9.72
C LEU A 105 8.46 -18.31 9.09
N VAL A 106 9.48 -17.46 9.02
CA VAL A 106 10.79 -17.86 8.48
C VAL A 106 11.64 -18.58 9.52
N ALA A 107 11.47 -18.31 10.82
CA ALA A 107 12.24 -18.96 11.88
C ALA A 107 11.83 -20.42 12.11
N ALA A 108 10.54 -20.76 12.01
CA ALA A 108 10.07 -22.12 12.24
C ALA A 108 10.53 -23.12 11.14
N ALA A 109 10.66 -22.66 9.89
CA ALA A 109 11.11 -23.51 8.78
C ALA A 109 12.60 -23.86 8.85
N VAL A 110 13.45 -22.95 9.36
CA VAL A 110 14.89 -23.21 9.53
C VAL A 110 15.15 -24.13 10.72
N VAL A 111 14.43 -23.98 11.83
CA VAL A 111 14.58 -24.87 13.00
C VAL A 111 14.05 -26.27 12.68
N GLY A 112 12.89 -26.40 12.01
CA GLY A 112 12.34 -27.70 11.60
C GLY A 112 13.17 -28.42 10.52
N GLY A 113 13.63 -27.68 9.50
CA GLY A 113 14.47 -28.22 8.42
C GLY A 113 15.90 -28.55 8.87
N GLY A 114 16.47 -27.74 9.77
CA GLY A 114 17.82 -27.94 10.30
C GLY A 114 17.97 -29.18 11.17
N VAL A 115 17.00 -29.45 12.05
CA VAL A 115 17.03 -30.65 12.92
C VAL A 115 16.80 -31.94 12.12
N PHE A 116 15.94 -31.91 11.10
CA PHE A 116 15.74 -33.07 10.22
C PHE A 116 16.98 -33.37 9.35
N TRP A 117 17.63 -32.34 8.82
CA TRP A 117 18.86 -32.51 8.04
C TRP A 117 20.04 -32.98 8.91
N MET A 118 20.14 -32.52 10.16
CA MET A 118 21.17 -32.99 11.09
C MET A 118 20.96 -34.44 11.55
N ARG A 119 19.71 -34.94 11.66
CA ARG A 119 19.47 -36.37 11.98
C ARG A 119 19.93 -37.32 10.88
N ARG A 120 19.76 -36.98 9.60
CA ARG A 120 20.13 -37.87 8.47
C ARG A 120 21.64 -38.14 8.36
N ARG A 121 22.50 -37.28 8.91
CA ARG A 121 23.96 -37.44 8.79
C ARG A 121 24.56 -38.39 9.83
N SER A 122 23.85 -38.66 10.93
CA SER A 122 24.40 -39.47 12.02
C SER A 122 24.23 -41.00 11.84
N GLU A 123 23.50 -41.45 10.82
CA GLU A 123 23.31 -42.89 10.52
C GLU A 123 24.20 -43.40 9.36
N LYS A 124 25.13 -42.59 8.83
CA LYS A 124 26.09 -43.03 7.79
C LYS A 124 27.57 -43.05 8.23
N ARG A 125 27.80 -43.11 9.54
CA ARG A 125 29.08 -43.59 10.11
C ARG A 125 28.79 -44.39 11.36
N ILE A 126 28.59 -45.69 11.18
CA ILE A 126 29.25 -46.84 11.83
C ILE A 126 28.82 -48.06 11.02
#